data_AF-A0AA95S3Q4-F1
#
_entry.id   AF-A0AA95S3Q4-F1
#
_cell.length_a   1.000
_cell.length_b   1.000
_cell.length_c   1.000
_cell.angle_alpha   90.00
_cell.angle_beta   90.00
_cell.angle_gamma   90.00
#
_symmetry.space_group_name_H-M   'P 1'
#
loop_
_entity.id
_entity.type
_entity.pdbx_description
1 polymer ?
#
loop_
_entity_poly.entity_id
_entity_poly.type
_entity_poly.pdbx_seq_one_letter_code
_entity_poly.pdbx_strand_id
1 'polypeptide(L)'
;MKLFLLEPEVAGGIGEKATFSNNTYPNGMKEISHLNYEFQGWLGDELLETTSCFIVTEYLANSIQSSELNGYLFNEIEVTFYLFELTDRIV
;
A
#
# COMPACT_ATOMS: atom_id res chain seq x y z
N MET A 1 26.46 -7.06 -12.66
CA MET A 1 25.32 -6.98 -11.73
C MET A 1 24.05 -6.97 -12.56
N LYS A 2 23.11 -7.89 -12.29
CA LYS A 2 21.81 -7.92 -12.97
C LYS A 2 20.81 -7.27 -12.03
N LEU A 3 20.19 -6.18 -12.48
CA LEU A 3 19.11 -5.52 -11.76
C LEU A 3 17.78 -5.99 -12.33
N PHE A 4 16.78 -6.11 -11.47
CA PHE A 4 15.41 -6.41 -11.83
C PHE A 4 14.54 -5.22 -11.44
N LEU A 5 13.57 -4.89 -12.29
CA LEU A 5 12.59 -3.85 -11.99
C LEU A 5 11.42 -4.46 -11.22
N LEU A 6 11.18 -3.91 -10.04
CA LEU A 6 9.96 -4.01 -9.23
C LEU A 6 8.76 -3.43 -9.99
N GLU A 7 7.72 -4.18 -10.35
CA GLU A 7 6.44 -3.60 -10.83
C GLU A 7 5.29 -4.13 -9.97
N PRO A 8 5.07 -3.58 -8.75
CA PRO A 8 4.00 -4.04 -7.86
C PRO A 8 2.60 -3.73 -8.40
N GLU A 9 1.61 -4.52 -7.97
CA GLU A 9 0.20 -4.27 -8.28
C GLU A 9 -0.32 -3.00 -7.57
N VAL A 10 -1.21 -2.26 -8.24
CA VAL A 10 -2.03 -1.19 -7.62
C VAL A 10 -3.44 -1.72 -7.41
N ALA A 11 -3.75 -2.16 -6.18
CA ALA A 11 -5.00 -2.87 -5.84
C ALA A 11 -6.14 -1.96 -5.33
N GLY A 12 -5.94 -0.64 -5.36
CA GLY A 12 -6.80 0.31 -4.67
C GLY A 12 -6.17 1.69 -4.53
N GLY A 13 -6.65 2.47 -3.57
CA GLY A 13 -6.25 3.87 -3.39
C GLY A 13 -6.21 4.35 -1.94
N ILE A 14 -5.83 5.61 -1.77
CA ILE A 14 -5.83 6.28 -0.47
C ILE A 14 -7.26 6.62 -0.08
N GLY A 15 -7.70 6.10 1.07
CA GLY A 15 -9.01 6.38 1.61
C GLY A 15 -9.11 7.67 2.40
N GLU A 16 -10.35 8.09 2.67
CA GLU A 16 -10.65 9.40 3.28
C GLU A 16 -10.05 9.61 4.67
N LYS A 17 -9.77 8.52 5.39
CA LYS A 17 -9.20 8.57 6.75
C LYS A 17 -7.67 8.70 6.76
N ALA A 18 -7.01 8.65 5.61
CA ALA A 18 -5.56 8.80 5.55
C ALA A 18 -5.12 10.19 6.01
N THR A 19 -3.98 10.27 6.69
CA THR A 19 -3.39 11.54 7.11
C THR A 19 -1.95 11.64 6.63
N PHE A 20 -1.60 12.83 6.14
CA PHE A 20 -0.25 13.16 5.73
C PHE A 20 0.43 13.97 6.81
N SER A 21 1.71 13.70 7.04
CA SER A 21 2.51 14.53 7.93
C SER A 21 2.83 15.89 7.27
N ASN A 22 3.36 16.81 8.06
CA ASN A 22 3.90 18.07 7.53
C ASN A 22 5.29 17.87 6.89
N ASN A 23 5.86 16.66 6.98
CA ASN A 23 7.13 16.36 6.34
C ASN A 23 6.92 16.06 4.87
N THR A 24 7.92 16.43 4.07
CA THR A 24 7.97 16.14 2.65
C THR A 24 9.29 15.46 2.37
N TYR A 25 9.24 14.31 1.70
CA TYR A 25 10.44 13.61 1.27
C TYR A 25 11.24 14.47 0.28
N PRO A 26 12.56 14.23 0.11
CA PRO A 26 13.38 14.99 -0.83
C PRO A 26 12.87 14.99 -2.28
N ASN A 27 12.07 13.99 -2.66
CA ASN A 27 11.44 13.87 -3.98
C ASN A 27 10.13 14.70 -4.11
N GLY A 28 9.75 15.47 -3.09
CA GLY A 28 8.55 16.32 -3.08
C GLY A 28 7.26 15.59 -2.69
N MET A 29 7.30 14.28 -2.43
CA MET A 29 6.13 13.53 -1.96
C MET A 29 5.90 13.79 -0.47
N LYS A 30 4.65 13.98 -0.06
CA LYS A 30 4.31 14.06 1.36
C LYS A 30 4.44 12.69 2.02
N GLU A 31 5.01 12.69 3.22
CA GLU A 31 5.03 11.50 4.06
C GLU A 31 3.61 11.21 4.58
N ILE A 32 3.23 9.94 4.60
CA ILE A 32 1.95 9.48 5.14
C ILE A 32 2.14 9.08 6.60
N SER A 33 1.39 9.70 7.52
CA SER A 33 1.47 9.39 8.96
C SER A 33 0.47 8.31 9.37
N HIS A 34 -0.67 8.23 8.68
CA HIS A 34 -1.66 7.16 8.83
C HIS A 34 -2.19 6.80 7.45
N LEU A 35 -1.99 5.56 7.02
CA LEU A 35 -2.55 5.07 5.77
C LEU A 35 -3.89 4.38 6.05
N ASN A 36 -4.96 4.93 5.49
CA ASN A 36 -6.16 4.16 5.20
C ASN A 36 -6.12 3.77 3.72
N TYR A 37 -6.07 2.47 3.42
CA TYR A 37 -6.06 1.95 2.06
C TYR A 37 -7.42 1.34 1.72
N GLU A 38 -8.02 1.84 0.64
CA GLU A 38 -9.29 1.37 0.12
C GLU A 38 -9.04 0.36 -1.00
N PHE A 39 -9.28 -0.92 -0.71
CA PHE A 39 -9.16 -1.99 -1.69
C PHE A 39 -10.33 -1.92 -2.69
N GLN A 40 -9.99 -1.89 -3.97
CA GLN A 40 -10.94 -1.90 -5.09
C GLN A 40 -10.91 -3.23 -5.86
N GLY A 41 -9.78 -3.91 -5.82
CA GLY A 41 -9.60 -5.25 -6.37
C GLY A 41 -8.15 -5.67 -6.18
N TRP A 42 -7.94 -6.77 -5.46
CA TRP A 42 -6.60 -7.31 -5.20
C TRP A 42 -6.47 -8.69 -5.85
N LEU A 43 -5.49 -8.84 -6.73
CA LEU A 43 -5.26 -10.07 -7.49
C LEU A 43 -4.39 -11.10 -6.74
N GLY A 44 -3.93 -10.75 -5.53
CA GLY A 44 -3.19 -11.64 -4.64
C GLY A 44 -1.69 -11.39 -4.60
N ASP A 45 -1.19 -10.31 -5.22
CA ASP A 45 0.21 -9.94 -5.14
C ASP A 45 0.62 -9.59 -3.71
N GLU A 46 1.82 -10.02 -3.31
CA GLU A 46 2.29 -9.83 -1.94
C GLU A 46 2.87 -8.44 -1.65
N LEU A 47 3.22 -7.71 -2.71
CA LEU A 47 3.76 -6.36 -2.68
C LEU A 47 2.85 -5.48 -3.54
N LEU A 48 2.29 -4.43 -2.93
CA LEU A 48 1.42 -3.48 -3.61
C LEU A 48 2.03 -2.08 -3.56
N GLU A 49 1.77 -1.31 -4.61
CA GLU A 49 2.15 0.09 -4.71
C GLU A 49 1.02 1.01 -4.26
N THR A 50 1.38 2.04 -3.49
CA THR A 50 0.50 3.15 -3.15
C THR A 50 1.30 4.45 -3.10
N THR A 51 0.61 5.59 -2.97
CA THR A 51 1.31 6.88 -2.91
C THR A 51 2.18 6.95 -1.65
N SER A 52 3.48 7.24 -1.86
CA SER A 52 4.50 7.47 -0.82
C SER A 52 4.94 6.24 -0.01
N CYS A 53 4.38 5.05 -0.21
CA CYS A 53 4.82 3.82 0.45
C CYS A 53 4.40 2.56 -0.33
N PHE A 54 4.80 1.39 0.18
CA PHE A 54 4.37 0.08 -0.32
C PHE A 54 3.56 -0.63 0.76
N ILE A 55 2.68 -1.53 0.34
CA ILE A 55 1.96 -2.44 1.24
C ILE A 55 2.50 -3.85 0.99
N VAL A 56 2.72 -4.59 2.07
CA VAL A 56 3.14 -5.99 1.99
C VAL A 56 2.20 -6.89 2.77
N THR A 57 2.04 -8.13 2.33
CA THR A 57 1.43 -9.17 3.16
C THR A 57 2.29 -9.46 4.38
N GLU A 58 1.69 -10.02 5.43
CA GLU A 58 2.42 -10.46 6.61
C GLU A 58 3.49 -11.52 6.26
N TYR A 59 3.19 -12.40 5.29
CA TYR A 59 4.15 -13.39 4.82
C TYR A 59 5.39 -12.75 4.18
N LEU A 60 5.21 -11.76 3.29
CA LEU A 60 6.33 -11.04 2.69
C LEU A 60 7.08 -10.20 3.73
N ALA A 61 6.38 -9.56 4.67
CA ALA A 61 7.01 -8.83 5.78
C ALA A 61 7.94 -9.73 6.59
N ASN A 62 7.45 -10.92 6.99
CA ASN A 62 8.25 -11.91 7.73
C ASN A 62 9.47 -12.39 6.93
N SER A 63 9.32 -12.56 5.62
CA SER A 63 10.40 -12.94 4.71
C SER A 63 11.48 -11.84 4.61
N ILE A 64 11.06 -10.58 4.51
CA ILE A 64 11.97 -9.42 4.51
C ILE A 64 12.71 -9.31 5.84
N GLN A 65 12.02 -9.47 6.97
CA GLN A 65 12.62 -9.42 8.32
C GLN A 65 13.64 -10.54 8.56
N SER A 66 13.43 -11.70 7.94
CA SER A 66 14.34 -12.86 8.05
C SER A 66 15.52 -12.79 7.07
N SER A 67 15.58 -11.74 6.23
CA SER A 67 16.63 -11.54 5.22
C SER A 67 17.71 -10.56 5.70
N GLU A 68 18.73 -10.34 4.88
CA GLU A 68 19.76 -9.31 5.13
C GLU A 68 19.38 -7.92 4.57
N LEU A 69 18.16 -7.75 4.06
CA LEU A 69 17.67 -6.46 3.57
C LEU A 69 17.59 -5.43 4.70
N ASN A 70 17.82 -4.17 4.36
CA ASN A 70 17.78 -3.05 5.28
C ASN A 70 17.24 -1.80 4.58
N GLY A 71 17.01 -0.72 5.33
CA GLY A 71 16.47 0.53 4.79
C GLY A 71 14.95 0.56 4.65
N TYR A 72 14.23 -0.31 5.38
CA TYR A 72 12.77 -0.32 5.46
C TYR A 72 12.28 -0.07 6.90
N LEU A 73 11.03 0.35 7.03
CA LEU A 73 10.29 0.41 8.28
C LEU A 73 8.89 -0.17 8.02
N PHE A 74 8.36 -0.92 8.98
CA PHE A 74 6.99 -1.43 8.93
C PHE A 74 6.10 -0.60 9.84
N ASN A 75 4.91 -0.31 9.35
CA ASN A 75 3.85 0.39 10.05
C ASN A 75 2.53 -0.36 9.83
N GLU A 76 1.65 -0.31 10.82
CA GLU A 76 0.29 -0.81 10.66
C GLU A 76 -0.49 0.09 9.69
N ILE A 77 -1.46 -0.52 9.00
CA ILE A 77 -2.34 0.17 8.05
C ILE A 77 -3.80 -0.10 8.40
N GLU A 78 -4.66 0.88 8.13
CA GLU A 78 -6.11 0.69 8.19
C GLU A 78 -6.61 0.30 6.80
N VAL A 79 -7.36 -0.80 6.67
CA VAL A 79 -7.87 -1.27 5.38
C VAL A 79 -9.40 -1.15 5.32
N THR A 80 -9.91 -0.67 4.20
CA THR A 80 -11.34 -0.61 3.91
C THR A 80 -11.63 -1.44 2.66
N PHE A 81 -12.67 -2.27 2.71
CA PHE A 81 -13.15 -3.04 1.56
C PHE A 81 -14.54 -2.55 1.17
N TYR A 82 -14.74 -2.22 -0.10
CA TYR A 82 -16.09 -2.01 -0.63
C TYR A 82 -16.74 -3.34 -0.95
N LEU A 83 -17.74 -3.72 -0.15
CA LEU A 83 -18.70 -4.71 -0.57
C LEU A 83 -19.55 -4.06 -1.67
N PHE A 84 -19.47 -4.56 -2.90
CA PHE A 84 -20.45 -4.24 -3.92
C PHE A 84 -21.82 -4.78 -3.46
N GLU A 85 -22.61 -3.96 -2.76
CA GLU A 85 -24.04 -4.18 -2.73
C GLU A 85 -24.58 -3.78 -4.11
N LEU A 86 -25.13 -4.75 -4.84
CA LEU A 86 -25.88 -4.53 -6.08
C LEU A 86 -27.13 -3.69 -5.78
N THR A 87 -26.99 -2.39 -5.56
CA THR A 87 -28.12 -1.46 -5.40
C THR A 87 -28.28 -0.48 -6.55
N ASP A 88 -27.58 -0.70 -7.66
CA ASP A 88 -27.96 -0.03 -8.90
C ASP A 88 -29.16 -0.76 -9.50
N ARG A 89 -30.35 -0.21 -9.23
CA ARG A 89 -31.42 -0.26 -10.22
C ARG A 89 -30.83 0.30 -11.51
N ILE A 90 -30.45 -0.60 -12.41
CA ILE A 90 -30.31 -0.31 -13.83
C ILE A 90 -31.65 0.32 -14.26
N VAL A 91 -31.63 1.59 -14.61
CA VAL A 91 -32.67 2.28 -15.40
C VAL A 91 -32.10 2.55 -16.78
#